data_AF-A0A7J8YJ07-F1
#
_entry.id   AF-A0A7J8YJ07-F1
#
_cell.length_a   1.000
_cell.length_b   1.000
_cell.length_c   1.000
_cell.angle_alpha   90.00
_cell.angle_beta   90.00
_cell.angle_gamma   90.00
#
_symmetry.space_group_name_H-M   'P 1'
#
loop_
_entity.id
_entity.type
_entity.pdbx_description
1 polymer ?
#
loop_
_entity_poly.entity_id
_entity_poly.type
_entity_poly.pdbx_seq_one_letter_code
_entity_poly.pdbx_strand_id
1 'polypeptide(L)'
;MFLWQVPKLLLHRIFPNIRYSIWIDGKLQLVVDPYQILERFLWRQNANFAISRHYRRFDVFVEAEANKAAGKYDNSSIDAQVDFYRTEGLTPYSEAKLPIISDVPEGCVLIKEHIPITNLFTCLWFNEVDRFTSRDQLSFGIVRDKIMAKVDWHINMFLDCERRNFVIQV
;
A
#
# COMPACT_ATOMS: atom_id res chain seq x y z
N MET A 1 9.23 -8.97 14.31
CA MET A 1 9.01 -7.54 14.00
C MET A 1 9.97 -7.09 12.92
N PHE A 2 9.47 -6.70 11.75
CA PHE A 2 10.27 -6.20 10.63
C PHE A 2 10.53 -4.70 10.81
N LEU A 3 11.73 -4.33 11.29
CA LEU A 3 12.06 -2.94 11.67
C LEU A 3 11.80 -1.90 10.56
N TRP A 4 11.97 -2.29 9.30
CA TRP A 4 11.76 -1.42 8.13
C TRP A 4 10.29 -1.02 7.92
N GLN A 5 9.32 -1.78 8.46
CA GLN A 5 7.90 -1.48 8.32
C GLN A 5 7.46 -0.31 9.20
N VAL A 6 8.16 -0.06 10.30
CA VAL A 6 7.86 1.03 11.23
C VAL A 6 8.02 2.40 10.56
N PRO A 7 9.18 2.77 9.97
CA PRO A 7 9.32 4.06 9.32
C PRO A 7 8.47 4.18 8.03
N LYS A 8 8.11 3.06 7.40
CA LYS A 8 7.21 3.03 6.23
C LYS A 8 5.76 3.34 6.56
N LEU A 9 5.18 2.67 7.56
CA LEU A 9 3.74 2.72 7.85
C LEU A 9 3.42 3.59 9.07
N LEU A 10 4.33 3.67 10.05
CA LEU A 10 4.12 4.36 11.33
C LEU A 10 4.95 5.65 11.46
N LEU A 11 5.33 6.27 10.34
CA LEU A 11 6.17 7.49 10.34
C LEU A 11 5.63 8.62 11.24
N HIS A 12 4.31 8.78 11.28
CA HIS A 12 3.60 9.76 12.13
C HIS A 12 3.79 9.53 13.64
N ARG A 13 4.19 8.33 14.07
CA ARG A 13 4.54 8.05 15.47
C ARG A 13 5.99 8.41 15.80
N ILE A 14 6.85 8.46 14.80
CA ILE A 14 8.25 8.88 14.93
C ILE A 14 8.34 10.41 14.85
N PHE A 15 7.60 11.02 13.93
CA PHE A 15 7.57 12.46 13.70
C PHE A 15 6.16 13.00 13.94
N PRO A 16 5.77 13.36 15.18
CA PRO A 16 4.39 13.72 15.51
C PRO A 16 3.86 14.98 14.80
N ASN A 17 4.77 15.85 14.35
CA ASN A 17 4.42 17.11 13.67
C ASN A 17 4.49 17.01 12.14
N ILE A 18 4.66 15.80 11.58
CA ILE A 18 4.74 15.61 10.13
C ILE A 18 3.38 15.84 9.49
N ARG A 19 3.34 16.65 8.41
CA ARG A 19 2.11 16.92 7.65
C ARG A 19 2.03 16.12 6.35
N TYR A 20 3.15 15.97 5.66
CA TYR A 20 3.25 15.16 4.44
C TYR A 20 4.49 14.27 4.52
N SER A 21 4.43 13.10 3.89
CA SER A 21 5.58 12.22 3.70
C SER A 21 5.60 11.58 2.32
N ILE A 22 6.80 11.29 1.86
CA ILE A 22 7.08 10.45 0.70
C ILE A 22 8.04 9.36 1.19
N TRP A 23 7.53 8.15 1.37
CA TRP A 23 8.36 6.98 1.64
C TRP A 23 8.89 6.43 0.32
N ILE A 24 10.17 6.09 0.28
CA ILE A 24 10.84 5.52 -0.89
C ILE A 24 11.69 4.34 -0.41
N ASP A 25 11.55 3.20 -1.09
CA ASP A 25 12.35 2.01 -0.83
C ASP A 25 13.86 2.28 -1.03
N GLY A 26 14.72 1.67 -0.20
CA GLY A 26 16.16 1.95 -0.21
C GLY A 26 16.88 1.60 -1.52
N LYS A 27 16.26 0.82 -2.41
CA LYS A 27 16.77 0.53 -3.77
C LYS A 27 16.39 1.58 -4.81
N LEU A 28 15.70 2.65 -4.40
CA LEU A 28 15.20 3.68 -5.29
C LEU A 28 15.77 5.05 -4.92
N GLN A 29 15.99 5.88 -5.93
CA GLN A 29 16.40 7.27 -5.78
C GLN A 29 15.31 8.18 -6.34
N LEU A 30 14.96 9.22 -5.57
CA LEU A 30 14.07 10.30 -6.00
C LEU A 30 14.79 11.23 -6.98
N VAL A 31 14.18 11.51 -8.12
CA VAL A 31 14.77 12.35 -9.18
C VAL A 31 13.91 13.57 -9.56
N VAL A 32 12.81 13.79 -8.84
CA VAL A 32 11.90 14.93 -9.04
C VAL A 32 11.66 15.63 -7.71
N ASP A 33 11.38 16.94 -7.76
CA ASP A 33 11.02 17.74 -6.59
C ASP A 33 9.82 17.11 -5.83
N PRO A 34 9.97 16.83 -4.51
CA PRO A 34 8.88 16.36 -3.66
C PRO A 34 7.59 17.17 -3.77
N TYR A 35 7.65 18.48 -3.94
CA TYR A 35 6.46 19.32 -4.05
C TYR A 35 5.65 19.02 -5.30
N GLN A 36 6.30 18.74 -6.43
CA GLN A 36 5.61 18.36 -7.67
C GLN A 36 4.91 17.00 -7.53
N ILE A 37 5.48 16.10 -6.72
CA ILE A 37 4.88 14.79 -6.40
C ILE A 37 3.63 14.99 -5.54
N LEU A 38 3.71 15.81 -4.48
CA LEU A 38 2.55 16.14 -3.65
C LEU A 38 1.44 16.82 -4.46
N GLU A 39 1.79 17.80 -5.29
CA GLU A 39 0.84 18.50 -6.16
C GLU A 39 0.15 17.52 -7.12
N ARG A 40 0.92 16.69 -7.84
CA ARG A 40 0.40 15.79 -8.86
C ARG A 40 -0.47 14.67 -8.28
N PHE A 41 -0.03 14.03 -7.20
CA PHE A 41 -0.64 12.79 -6.71
C PHE A 41 -1.60 12.99 -5.53
N LEU A 42 -1.50 14.09 -4.79
CA LEU A 42 -2.44 14.42 -3.71
C LEU A 42 -3.36 15.55 -4.14
N TRP A 43 -2.84 16.77 -4.30
CA TRP A 43 -3.66 17.98 -4.40
C TRP A 43 -4.53 18.03 -5.65
N ARG A 44 -3.95 17.76 -6.84
CA ARG A 44 -4.73 17.73 -8.10
C ARG A 44 -5.74 16.59 -8.16
N GLN A 45 -5.52 15.52 -7.39
CA GLN A 45 -6.42 14.36 -7.31
C GLN A 45 -7.43 14.48 -6.17
N ASN A 46 -7.36 15.55 -5.37
CA ASN A 46 -8.11 15.71 -4.12
C ASN A 46 -7.96 14.51 -3.15
N ALA A 47 -6.79 13.87 -3.16
CA ALA A 47 -6.49 12.68 -2.36
C ALA A 47 -5.51 13.03 -1.24
N ASN A 48 -5.55 12.24 -0.16
CA ASN A 48 -4.65 12.37 1.00
C ASN A 48 -3.71 11.15 1.16
N PHE A 49 -3.87 10.13 0.33
CA PHE A 49 -2.98 8.99 0.23
C PHE A 49 -2.86 8.58 -1.23
N ALA A 50 -1.64 8.34 -1.70
CA ALA A 50 -1.37 7.86 -3.03
C ALA A 50 -0.30 6.76 -3.03
N ILE A 51 -0.55 5.75 -3.86
CA ILE A 51 0.31 4.57 -4.00
C ILE A 51 0.20 4.02 -5.42
N SER A 52 1.30 3.54 -5.97
CA SER A 52 1.28 2.87 -7.27
C SER A 52 0.66 1.49 -7.14
N ARG A 53 -0.08 1.04 -8.16
CA ARG A 53 -0.41 -0.38 -8.30
C ARG A 53 0.81 -1.19 -8.74
N HIS A 54 0.82 -2.48 -8.40
CA HIS A 54 1.80 -3.42 -8.91
C HIS A 54 1.66 -3.57 -10.44
N TYR A 55 2.79 -3.74 -11.14
CA TYR A 55 2.87 -3.60 -12.60
C TYR A 55 2.26 -4.77 -13.40
N ARG A 56 2.03 -5.93 -12.76
CA ARG A 56 1.54 -7.16 -13.43
C ARG A 56 0.38 -7.86 -12.75
N ARG A 57 0.26 -7.73 -11.44
CA ARG A 57 -0.68 -8.51 -10.62
C ARG A 57 -1.54 -7.52 -9.88
N PHE A 58 -2.85 -7.74 -9.93
CA PHE A 58 -3.83 -6.80 -9.41
C PHE A 58 -4.74 -7.39 -8.34
N ASP A 59 -4.72 -8.72 -8.22
CA ASP A 59 -5.54 -9.52 -7.32
C ASP A 59 -4.64 -10.13 -6.23
N VAL A 60 -5.08 -10.05 -4.97
CA VAL A 60 -4.31 -10.53 -3.81
C VAL A 60 -4.10 -12.05 -3.84
N PHE A 61 -5.06 -12.83 -4.34
CA PHE A 61 -4.95 -14.28 -4.44
C PHE A 61 -3.91 -14.67 -5.50
N VAL A 62 -3.88 -13.96 -6.63
CA VAL A 62 -2.84 -14.14 -7.65
C VAL A 62 -1.46 -13.72 -7.12
N GLU A 63 -1.40 -12.62 -6.36
CA GLU A 63 -0.15 -12.20 -5.68
C GLU A 63 0.32 -13.23 -4.66
N ALA A 64 -0.58 -13.86 -3.90
CA ALA A 64 -0.25 -14.89 -2.92
C ALA A 64 0.40 -16.12 -3.57
N GLU A 65 -0.19 -16.63 -4.67
CA GLU A 65 0.42 -17.72 -5.44
C GLU A 65 1.79 -17.35 -5.99
N ALA A 66 1.97 -16.10 -6.44
CA ALA A 66 3.26 -15.62 -6.91
C ALA A 66 4.31 -15.54 -5.78
N ASN A 67 3.90 -15.16 -4.56
CA ASN A 67 4.78 -15.14 -3.39
C ASN A 67 5.19 -16.56 -2.96
N LYS A 68 4.28 -17.53 -3.03
CA LYS A 68 4.56 -18.96 -2.79
C LYS A 68 5.54 -19.51 -3.83
N ALA A 69 5.26 -19.31 -5.12
CA ALA A 69 6.11 -19.77 -6.21
C ALA A 69 7.53 -19.17 -6.15
N ALA A 70 7.65 -17.92 -5.69
CA ALA A 70 8.93 -17.23 -5.53
C ALA A 70 9.63 -17.53 -4.18
N GLY A 71 9.07 -18.40 -3.33
CA GLY A 71 9.64 -18.79 -2.05
C GLY A 71 9.84 -17.63 -1.08
N LYS A 72 8.94 -16.62 -1.10
CA LYS A 72 9.08 -15.43 -0.26
C LYS A 72 8.79 -15.68 1.20
N TYR A 73 7.90 -16.63 1.48
CA TYR A 73 7.48 -17.09 2.80
C TYR A 73 7.14 -18.57 2.72
N ASP A 74 7.01 -19.22 3.87
CA ASP A 74 6.43 -20.57 3.92
C ASP A 74 5.00 -20.56 3.39
N ASN A 75 4.67 -21.55 2.56
CA ASN A 75 3.39 -21.62 1.88
C ASN A 75 2.23 -21.66 2.88
N SER A 76 2.36 -22.39 3.99
CA SER A 76 1.30 -22.50 5.00
C SER A 76 1.00 -21.15 5.68
N SER A 77 2.01 -20.30 5.84
CA SER A 77 1.83 -18.95 6.40
C SER A 77 1.07 -18.03 5.44
N ILE A 78 1.36 -18.13 4.13
CA ILE A 78 0.62 -17.38 3.10
C ILE A 78 -0.82 -17.89 3.02
N ASP A 79 -1.02 -19.20 3.01
CA ASP A 79 -2.35 -19.82 2.93
C ASP A 79 -3.21 -19.42 4.13
N ALA A 80 -2.67 -19.47 5.35
CA ALA A 80 -3.37 -19.02 6.56
C ALA A 80 -3.77 -17.54 6.50
N GLN A 81 -2.89 -16.67 5.98
CA GLN A 81 -3.19 -15.24 5.80
C GLN A 81 -4.33 -15.03 4.79
N VAL A 82 -4.26 -15.70 3.64
CA VAL A 82 -5.25 -15.59 2.57
C VAL A 82 -6.60 -16.16 2.99
N ASP A 83 -6.62 -17.31 3.65
CA ASP A 83 -7.84 -17.93 4.18
C ASP A 83 -8.49 -17.03 5.22
N PHE A 84 -7.71 -16.44 6.13
CA PHE A 84 -8.23 -15.43 7.04
C PHE A 84 -8.86 -14.26 6.28
N TYR A 85 -8.22 -13.72 5.24
CA TYR A 85 -8.80 -12.63 4.45
C TYR A 85 -10.07 -13.01 3.70
N ARG A 86 -10.20 -14.25 3.22
CA ARG A 86 -11.47 -14.75 2.66
C ARG A 86 -12.58 -14.73 3.70
N THR A 87 -12.30 -15.20 4.92
CA THR A 87 -13.28 -15.20 6.01
C THR A 87 -13.68 -13.79 6.45
N GLU A 88 -12.76 -12.83 6.32
CA GLU A 88 -13.01 -11.41 6.61
C GLU A 88 -13.69 -10.65 5.45
N GLY A 89 -14.02 -11.34 4.35
CA GLY A 89 -14.79 -10.79 3.23
C GLY A 89 -13.95 -10.24 2.07
N LEU A 90 -12.64 -10.53 1.99
CA LEU A 90 -11.86 -10.18 0.81
C LEU A 90 -12.32 -11.02 -0.39
N THR A 91 -12.78 -10.35 -1.43
CA THR A 91 -13.16 -10.95 -2.72
C THR A 91 -12.09 -10.70 -3.78
N PRO A 92 -12.02 -11.56 -4.82
CA PRO A 92 -11.14 -11.33 -5.95
C PRO A 92 -11.31 -9.93 -6.54
N TYR A 93 -10.21 -9.36 -7.02
CA TYR A 93 -10.24 -8.06 -7.66
C TYR A 93 -11.12 -8.11 -8.92
N SER A 94 -11.97 -7.10 -9.08
CA SER A 94 -12.78 -6.90 -10.28
C SER A 94 -13.02 -5.41 -10.49
N GLU A 95 -13.51 -5.03 -11.68
CA GLU A 95 -13.84 -3.64 -12.01
C GLU A 95 -14.94 -3.04 -11.12
N ALA A 96 -15.67 -3.85 -10.36
CA ALA A 96 -16.60 -3.37 -9.34
C ALA A 96 -15.91 -2.57 -8.21
N LYS A 97 -14.58 -2.70 -8.05
CA LYS A 97 -13.78 -1.96 -7.06
C LYS A 97 -13.28 -0.59 -7.57
N LEU A 98 -13.65 -0.20 -8.80
CA LEU A 98 -13.34 1.14 -9.31
C LEU A 98 -13.88 2.23 -8.37
N PRO A 99 -13.16 3.35 -8.19
CA PRO A 99 -12.02 3.80 -8.99
C PRO A 99 -10.66 3.19 -8.60
N ILE A 100 -10.60 2.27 -7.63
CA ILE A 100 -9.35 1.62 -7.25
C ILE A 100 -9.01 0.51 -8.24
N ILE A 101 -7.93 0.70 -8.98
CA ILE A 101 -7.56 -0.15 -10.13
C ILE A 101 -6.77 -1.43 -9.78
N SER A 102 -6.59 -1.73 -8.48
CA SER A 102 -5.90 -2.93 -8.01
C SER A 102 -6.04 -3.13 -6.49
N ASP A 103 -5.98 -4.38 -6.02
CA ASP A 103 -5.81 -4.73 -4.61
C ASP A 103 -4.35 -4.89 -4.19
N VAL A 104 -3.44 -4.90 -5.16
CA VAL A 104 -2.02 -5.20 -4.99
C VAL A 104 -1.21 -3.94 -5.26
N PRO A 105 -0.78 -3.22 -4.22
CA PRO A 105 0.08 -2.06 -4.39
C PRO A 105 1.51 -2.47 -4.75
N GLU A 106 2.22 -1.52 -5.32
CA GLU A 106 3.68 -1.50 -5.35
C GLU A 106 4.15 -0.60 -4.21
N GLY A 107 4.46 -1.21 -3.06
CA GLY A 107 4.76 -0.52 -1.80
C GLY A 107 6.16 0.10 -1.72
N CYS A 108 6.86 0.28 -2.85
CA CYS A 108 8.17 0.92 -2.87
C CYS A 108 8.10 2.45 -2.85
N VAL A 109 6.92 3.04 -3.07
CA VAL A 109 6.66 4.48 -2.86
C VAL A 109 5.30 4.66 -2.19
N LEU A 110 5.25 5.43 -1.09
CA LEU A 110 3.99 5.87 -0.46
C LEU A 110 4.01 7.38 -0.36
N ILE A 111 2.97 8.05 -0.84
CA ILE A 111 2.81 9.50 -0.76
C ILE A 111 1.60 9.77 0.14
N LYS A 112 1.79 10.53 1.21
CA LYS A 112 0.79 10.61 2.27
C LYS A 112 0.71 12.01 2.86
N GLU A 113 -0.51 12.51 3.02
CA GLU A 113 -0.86 13.54 3.98
C GLU A 113 -1.21 12.87 5.32
N HIS A 114 -0.69 13.40 6.42
CA HIS A 114 -0.88 12.86 7.76
C HIS A 114 -2.10 13.48 8.44
N ILE A 115 -3.24 12.82 8.26
CA ILE A 115 -4.53 13.15 8.88
C ILE A 115 -5.07 11.91 9.62
N PRO A 116 -6.09 12.04 10.48
CA PRO A 116 -6.57 10.93 11.29
C PRO A 116 -6.87 9.65 10.48
N ILE A 117 -7.54 9.78 9.32
CA ILE A 117 -7.92 8.62 8.52
C ILE A 117 -6.72 7.91 7.87
N THR A 118 -5.78 8.65 7.30
CA THR A 118 -4.59 8.05 6.66
C THR A 118 -3.62 7.48 7.68
N ASN A 119 -3.57 8.03 8.90
CA ASN A 119 -2.81 7.48 10.02
C ASN A 119 -3.43 6.18 10.54
N LEU A 120 -4.76 6.16 10.70
CA LEU A 120 -5.50 4.93 11.06
C LEU A 120 -5.29 3.84 10.01
N PHE A 121 -5.47 4.15 8.72
CA PHE A 121 -5.26 3.22 7.62
C PHE A 121 -3.88 2.56 7.69
N THR A 122 -2.81 3.35 7.78
CA THR A 122 -1.44 2.80 7.85
C THR A 122 -1.15 2.05 9.16
N CYS A 123 -1.82 2.38 10.27
CA CYS A 123 -1.71 1.61 11.52
C CYS A 123 -2.36 0.23 11.38
N LEU A 124 -3.56 0.16 10.80
CA LEU A 124 -4.24 -1.12 10.56
C LEU A 124 -3.46 -1.96 9.55
N TRP A 125 -2.91 -1.32 8.50
CA TRP A 125 -2.05 -1.99 7.55
C TRP A 125 -0.79 -2.54 8.21
N PHE A 126 -0.15 -1.78 9.10
CA PHE A 126 0.96 -2.26 9.90
C PHE A 126 0.59 -3.47 10.76
N ASN A 127 -0.57 -3.44 11.42
CA ASN A 127 -1.03 -4.56 12.25
C ASN A 127 -1.17 -5.85 11.44
N GLU A 128 -1.68 -5.78 10.20
CA GLU A 128 -1.79 -6.94 9.33
C GLU A 128 -0.42 -7.47 8.87
N VAL A 129 0.50 -6.55 8.55
CA VAL A 129 1.89 -6.87 8.17
C VAL A 129 2.68 -7.50 9.33
N ASP A 130 2.43 -7.07 10.57
CA ASP A 130 3.07 -7.63 11.76
C ASP A 130 2.42 -8.97 12.20
N ARG A 131 1.10 -9.11 12.01
CA ARG A 131 0.33 -10.31 12.36
C ARG A 131 0.64 -11.50 11.45
N PHE A 132 0.77 -11.26 10.15
CA PHE A 132 0.93 -12.31 9.15
C PHE A 132 2.32 -12.25 8.51
N THR A 133 2.39 -12.09 7.19
CA THR A 133 3.65 -11.96 6.47
C THR A 133 4.02 -10.49 6.27
N SER A 134 5.32 -10.20 6.11
CA SER A 134 5.77 -8.84 5.81
C SER A 134 5.41 -8.35 4.39
N ARG A 135 4.68 -9.18 3.62
CA ARG A 135 4.21 -8.89 2.27
C ARG A 135 3.01 -7.96 2.36
N ASP A 136 3.30 -6.67 2.51
CA ASP A 136 2.35 -5.56 2.52
C ASP A 136 1.36 -5.58 1.33
N GLN A 137 1.80 -6.13 0.19
CA GLN A 137 0.98 -6.35 -0.99
C GLN A 137 -0.25 -7.24 -0.74
N LEU A 138 -0.16 -8.19 0.20
CA LEU A 138 -1.26 -9.12 0.52
C LEU A 138 -2.30 -8.49 1.45
N SER A 139 -1.89 -7.55 2.31
CA SER A 139 -2.75 -6.98 3.35
C SER A 139 -3.39 -5.65 2.98
N PHE A 140 -2.89 -4.96 1.94
CA PHE A 140 -3.40 -3.65 1.53
C PHE A 140 -4.90 -3.68 1.21
N GLY A 141 -5.32 -4.62 0.35
CA GLY A 141 -6.70 -4.69 -0.16
C GLY A 141 -7.73 -4.84 0.96
N ILE A 142 -7.51 -5.75 1.91
CA ILE A 142 -8.46 -5.98 3.01
C ILE A 142 -8.57 -4.78 3.95
N VAL A 143 -7.46 -4.12 4.26
CA VAL A 143 -7.48 -2.93 5.15
C VAL A 143 -8.17 -1.76 4.47
N ARG A 144 -7.90 -1.56 3.17
CA ARG A 144 -8.57 -0.55 2.35
C ARG A 144 -10.08 -0.80 2.35
N ASP A 145 -10.51 -2.02 2.02
CA ASP A 145 -11.93 -2.38 1.91
C ASP A 145 -12.67 -2.17 3.24
N LYS A 146 -12.06 -2.56 4.37
CA LYS A 146 -12.62 -2.33 5.71
C LYS A 146 -12.79 -0.86 6.05
N ILE A 147 -11.82 -0.01 5.69
CA ILE A 147 -11.93 1.45 5.93
C ILE A 147 -13.01 2.06 5.03
N MET A 148 -12.96 1.78 3.72
CA MET A 148 -13.89 2.35 2.74
C MET A 148 -15.34 1.89 2.95
N ALA A 149 -15.55 0.71 3.56
CA ALA A 149 -16.87 0.26 3.97
C ALA A 149 -17.47 1.05 5.16
N LYS A 150 -16.65 1.85 5.88
CA LYS A 150 -17.07 2.61 7.07
C LYS A 150 -17.11 4.12 6.84
N VAL A 151 -16.26 4.62 5.94
CA VAL A 151 -16.14 6.05 5.65
C VAL A 151 -16.00 6.29 4.16
N ASP A 152 -16.56 7.41 3.69
CA ASP A 152 -16.33 7.89 2.33
C ASP A 152 -14.90 8.46 2.23
N TRP A 153 -13.99 7.58 1.85
CA TRP A 153 -12.57 7.87 1.72
C TRP A 153 -12.03 7.21 0.46
N HIS A 154 -11.21 7.91 -0.30
CA HIS A 154 -10.60 7.39 -1.51
C HIS A 154 -9.07 7.49 -1.44
N ILE A 155 -8.42 6.57 -2.16
CA ILE A 155 -6.98 6.53 -2.35
C ILE A 155 -6.69 6.83 -3.82
N ASN A 156 -5.69 7.66 -4.10
CA ASN A 156 -5.18 7.78 -5.46
C ASN A 156 -4.25 6.60 -5.78
N MET A 157 -4.77 5.62 -6.50
CA MET A 157 -3.96 4.51 -6.99
C MET A 157 -3.51 4.75 -8.43
N PHE A 158 -2.22 5.08 -8.60
CA PHE A 158 -1.65 5.46 -9.89
C PHE A 158 -0.86 4.31 -10.54
N LEU A 159 -0.47 4.48 -11.81
CA LEU A 159 0.19 3.42 -12.58
C LEU A 159 1.69 3.28 -12.22
N ASP A 160 2.24 2.08 -12.33
CA ASP A 160 3.69 1.86 -12.13
C ASP A 160 4.56 2.69 -13.08
N CYS A 161 4.11 2.95 -14.31
CA CYS A 161 4.83 3.82 -15.24
C CYS A 161 4.89 5.27 -14.73
N GLU A 162 3.88 5.75 -14.02
CA GLU A 162 3.89 7.08 -13.43
C GLU A 162 4.87 7.16 -12.26
N ARG A 163 4.98 6.09 -11.46
CA ARG A 163 6.00 5.96 -10.42
C ARG A 163 7.41 6.12 -10.99
N ARG A 164 7.69 5.43 -12.10
CA ARG A 164 9.00 5.44 -12.78
C ARG A 164 9.40 6.80 -13.35
N ASN A 165 8.46 7.76 -13.43
CA ASN A 165 8.77 9.13 -13.86
C ASN A 165 9.49 9.94 -12.78
N PHE A 166 9.42 9.54 -11.51
CA PHE A 166 9.99 10.32 -10.41
C PHE A 166 10.91 9.53 -9.46
N VAL A 167 10.99 8.20 -9.61
CA VAL A 167 11.99 7.35 -8.93
C VAL A 167 12.72 6.44 -9.92
N ILE A 168 14.03 6.31 -9.74
CA ILE A 168 14.89 5.39 -10.50
C ILE A 168 15.47 4.32 -9.58
N GLN A 169 15.80 3.15 -10.12
CA GLN A 169 16.46 2.08 -9.36
C GLN A 169 17.97 2.31 -9.34
N VAL A 170 18.57 2.17 -8.16
CA VAL A 170 20.03 2.30 -7.92
C VAL A 170 20.65 0.98 -7.49
#